data_AF-A0A929UWR7-F1
#
_entry.id   AF-A0A929UWR7-F1
#
_cell.length_a   1.000
_cell.length_b   1.000
_cell.length_c   1.000
_cell.angle_alpha   90.00
_cell.angle_beta   90.00
_cell.angle_gamma   90.00
#
_symmetry.space_group_name_H-M   'P 1'
#
loop_
_entity.id
_entity.type
_entity.pdbx_description
1 polymer ?
#
loop_
_entity_poly.entity_id
_entity_poly.type
_entity_poly.pdbx_seq_one_letter_code
_entity_poly.pdbx_strand_id
1 'polypeptide(L)'
;MQLEEAASLPSFIAKYEADERCGVRNLVQKAKKQWIALQKEEERIEKMKFFEKKYAEYTLICGIDEVGRGPLAGPVCAGAVILPRDHDILYLNDSKKLTETKRKELDQVIRRE
;
A
#
# COMPACT_ATOMS: atom_id res chain seq x y z
N MET A 1 14.18 -1.21 -2.08
CA MET A 1 14.30 0.19 -2.58
C MET A 1 13.27 1.14 -1.98
N GLN A 2 11.98 1.16 -2.35
CA GLN A 2 11.02 2.16 -1.80
C GLN A 2 10.70 1.97 -0.30
N LEU A 3 10.60 0.72 0.19
CA LEU A 3 10.35 0.43 1.61
C LEU A 3 11.56 0.74 2.51
N GLU A 4 12.79 0.53 2.01
CA GLU A 4 14.02 0.86 2.75
C GLU A 4 14.24 2.37 2.85
N GLU A 5 13.95 3.13 1.78
CA GLU A 5 13.94 4.59 1.83
C GLU A 5 12.90 5.11 2.83
N ALA A 6 11.70 4.54 2.83
CA ALA A 6 10.62 4.89 3.74
C ALA A 6 10.96 4.61 5.22
N ALA A 7 11.56 3.46 5.52
CA ALA A 7 12.00 3.08 6.86
C ALA A 7 13.12 4.00 7.41
N SER A 8 13.89 4.63 6.53
CA SER A 8 14.98 5.54 6.92
C SER A 8 14.52 6.98 7.23
N LEU A 9 13.29 7.35 6.84
CA LEU A 9 12.75 8.71 6.99
C LEU A 9 12.76 9.23 8.43
N PRO A 10 12.36 8.44 9.46
CA PRO A 10 12.37 8.92 10.85
C PRO A 10 13.78 9.27 11.33
N SER A 11 14.76 8.42 11.01
CA SER A 11 16.16 8.64 11.37
C SER A 11 16.74 9.86 10.64
N PHE A 12 16.41 10.03 9.36
CA PHE A 12 16.79 11.22 8.59
C PHE A 12 16.21 12.51 9.20
N ILE A 13 14.92 12.50 9.54
CA ILE A 13 14.25 13.65 10.17
C ILE A 13 14.93 13.98 11.50
N ALA A 14 15.09 13.00 12.40
CA ALA A 14 15.69 13.20 13.71
C ALA A 14 17.14 13.74 13.62
N LYS A 15 17.92 13.27 12.65
CA LYS A 15 19.31 13.67 12.45
C LYS A 15 19.46 15.12 11.99
N TYR A 16 18.55 15.61 11.16
CA TYR A 16 18.68 16.90 10.48
C TYR A 16 17.64 17.95 10.91
N GLU A 17 16.78 17.66 11.88
CA GLU A 17 15.71 18.55 12.33
C GLU A 17 16.22 19.91 12.86
N ALA A 18 17.36 19.93 13.54
CA ALA A 18 17.97 21.15 14.08
C ALA A 18 18.85 21.91 13.09
N ASP A 19 18.99 21.42 11.84
CA ASP A 19 19.86 22.05 10.85
C ASP A 19 19.30 23.42 10.39
N GLU A 20 20.17 24.42 10.33
CA GLU A 20 19.77 25.78 9.99
C GLU A 20 19.79 26.10 8.49
N ARG A 21 20.46 25.26 7.68
CA ARG A 21 20.62 25.49 6.25
C ARG A 21 19.27 25.38 5.55
N CYS A 22 18.92 26.40 4.77
CA CYS A 22 17.62 26.47 4.08
C CYS A 22 17.31 25.24 3.21
N GLY A 23 18.32 24.70 2.50
CA GLY A 23 18.17 23.48 1.71
C GLY A 23 17.87 22.24 2.55
N VAL A 24 18.53 22.09 3.70
CA VAL A 24 18.32 20.95 4.60
C VAL A 24 16.94 21.04 5.26
N ARG A 25 16.53 22.23 5.71
CA ARG A 25 15.18 22.47 6.24
C ARG A 25 14.10 22.06 5.24
N ASN A 26 14.24 22.43 3.97
CA ASN A 26 13.28 22.04 2.92
C ASN A 26 13.21 20.52 2.73
N LEU A 27 14.36 19.82 2.75
CA LEU A 27 14.42 18.37 2.66
C LEU A 27 13.76 17.69 3.86
N VAL A 28 14.01 18.18 5.08
CA VAL A 28 13.38 17.68 6.31
C VAL A 28 11.87 17.88 6.27
N GLN A 29 11.37 19.04 5.82
CA GLN A 29 9.93 19.26 5.69
C GLN A 29 9.28 18.33 4.66
N LYS A 30 9.95 18.08 3.53
CA LYS A 30 9.50 17.09 2.54
C LYS A 30 9.45 15.69 3.14
N ALA A 31 10.51 15.29 3.85
CA ALA A 31 10.58 13.99 4.53
C ALA A 31 9.48 13.83 5.59
N LYS A 32 9.23 14.87 6.41
CA LYS A 32 8.11 14.88 7.38
C LYS A 32 6.77 14.69 6.71
N LYS A 33 6.51 15.39 5.61
CA LYS A 33 5.25 15.25 4.85
C LYS A 33 5.10 13.83 4.28
N GLN A 34 6.18 13.26 3.74
CA GLN A 34 6.19 11.88 3.25
C GLN A 34 5.94 10.88 4.38
N TRP A 35 6.59 11.06 5.53
CA TRP A 35 6.41 10.21 6.71
C TRP A 35 4.96 10.22 7.20
N ILE A 36 4.36 11.40 7.34
CA ILE A 36 2.94 11.52 7.74
C ILE A 36 2.01 10.85 6.73
N ALA A 37 2.29 10.99 5.43
CA ALA A 37 1.49 10.35 4.39
C ALA A 37 1.61 8.82 4.44
N LEU A 38 2.80 8.29 4.71
CA LEU A 38 3.05 6.87 4.87
C LEU A 38 2.30 6.30 6.08
N GLN A 39 2.42 6.94 7.24
CA GLN A 39 1.72 6.52 8.47
C GLN A 39 0.21 6.48 8.26
N LYS A 40 -0.36 7.48 7.58
CA LYS A 40 -1.79 7.47 7.23
C LYS A 40 -2.17 6.32 6.30
N GLU A 41 -1.27 5.93 5.40
CA GLU A 41 -1.51 4.83 4.49
C GLU A 41 -1.43 3.48 5.21
N GLU A 42 -0.45 3.31 6.10
CA GLU A 42 -0.35 2.13 6.99
C GLU A 42 -1.62 1.97 7.83
N GLU A 43 -2.10 3.04 8.46
CA GLU A 43 -3.36 3.03 9.21
C GLU A 43 -4.57 2.67 8.33
N ARG A 44 -4.57 3.08 7.06
CA ARG A 44 -5.66 2.78 6.12
C ARG A 44 -5.65 1.30 5.74
N ILE A 45 -4.49 0.76 5.42
CA ILE A 45 -4.29 -0.67 5.11
C ILE A 45 -4.71 -1.51 6.30
N GLU A 46 -4.23 -1.16 7.49
CA GLU A 46 -4.55 -1.83 8.75
C GLU A 46 -6.06 -1.90 9.00
N LYS A 47 -6.79 -0.81 8.73
CA LYS A 47 -8.26 -0.79 8.82
C LYS A 47 -8.94 -1.70 7.80
N MET A 48 -8.38 -1.85 6.59
CA MET A 48 -8.93 -2.76 5.57
C MET A 48 -8.71 -4.23 5.89
N LYS A 49 -7.63 -4.57 6.62
CA LYS A 49 -7.33 -5.93 7.12
C LYS A 49 -8.32 -6.41 8.19
N PHE A 50 -9.39 -5.67 8.47
CA PHE A 50 -10.41 -6.01 9.47
C PHE A 50 -10.91 -7.46 9.34
N PHE A 51 -11.29 -7.88 8.14
CA PHE A 51 -11.83 -9.24 7.95
C PHE A 51 -10.75 -10.31 8.11
N GLU A 52 -9.54 -10.07 7.61
CA GLU A 52 -8.42 -11.00 7.80
C GLU A 52 -8.09 -11.19 9.27
N LYS A 53 -8.12 -10.11 10.06
CA LYS A 53 -7.92 -10.17 11.52
C LYS A 53 -9.09 -10.83 12.25
N LYS A 54 -10.32 -10.50 11.86
CA LYS A 54 -11.53 -11.10 12.43
C LYS A 54 -11.56 -12.62 12.26
N TYR A 55 -11.05 -13.11 11.14
CA TYR A 55 -11.03 -14.52 10.77
C TYR A 55 -9.61 -15.12 10.86
N ALA A 56 -8.74 -14.58 11.72
CA ALA A 56 -7.35 -15.02 11.83
C ALA A 56 -7.16 -16.47 12.31
N GLU A 57 -8.22 -17.11 12.83
CA GLU A 57 -8.24 -18.53 13.17
C GLU A 57 -8.07 -19.43 11.93
N TYR A 58 -8.50 -18.97 10.75
CA TYR A 58 -8.38 -19.72 9.51
C TYR A 58 -6.97 -19.57 8.93
N THR A 59 -6.36 -20.69 8.54
CA THR A 59 -4.99 -20.70 7.99
C THR A 59 -4.90 -19.93 6.68
N LEU A 60 -5.92 -20.04 5.82
CA LEU A 60 -5.97 -19.42 4.50
C LEU A 60 -7.26 -18.61 4.36
N ILE A 61 -7.12 -17.34 3.98
CA ILE A 61 -8.25 -16.44 3.70
C ILE A 61 -8.14 -16.04 2.23
N CYS A 62 -9.16 -16.37 1.45
CA CYS A 62 -9.19 -16.05 0.03
C CYS A 62 -10.08 -14.83 -0.23
N GLY A 63 -9.49 -13.79 -0.81
CA GLY A 63 -10.22 -12.67 -1.39
C GLY A 63 -10.62 -12.98 -2.82
N ILE A 64 -11.87 -12.68 -3.18
CA ILE A 64 -12.42 -12.87 -4.52
C ILE A 64 -13.04 -11.57 -5.03
N ASP A 65 -12.94 -11.32 -6.33
CA ASP A 65 -13.59 -10.17 -6.99
C ASP A 65 -13.87 -10.47 -8.47
N GLU A 66 -14.86 -9.80 -9.05
CA GLU A 66 -15.24 -9.96 -10.45
C GLU A 66 -15.17 -8.66 -11.26
N VAL A 67 -14.88 -8.80 -12.56
CA VAL A 67 -14.95 -7.72 -13.53
C VAL A 67 -15.77 -8.15 -14.74
N GLY A 68 -16.45 -7.20 -15.38
CA GLY A 68 -17.21 -7.46 -16.61
C GLY A 68 -18.70 -7.76 -16.43
N ARG A 69 -19.29 -7.56 -15.24
CA ARG A 69 -20.75 -7.76 -15.04
C ARG A 69 -21.67 -6.70 -15.68
N GLY A 70 -21.11 -5.54 -16.05
CA GLY A 70 -21.86 -4.39 -16.55
C GLY A 70 -21.92 -4.24 -18.08
N PRO A 71 -20.84 -4.53 -18.84
CA PRO A 71 -20.85 -4.45 -20.30
C PRO A 71 -21.92 -5.34 -20.97
N LEU A 72 -22.43 -4.90 -22.13
CA LEU A 72 -23.41 -5.65 -22.93
C LEU A 72 -22.83 -6.95 -23.54
N ALA A 73 -21.53 -6.96 -23.80
CA ALA A 73 -20.82 -8.09 -24.39
C ALA A 73 -19.40 -8.18 -23.82
N GLY A 74 -18.83 -9.38 -23.86
CA GLY A 74 -17.54 -9.72 -23.26
C GLY A 74 -17.69 -10.69 -22.10
N PRO A 75 -16.63 -11.42 -21.73
CA PRO A 75 -16.68 -12.37 -20.63
C PRO A 75 -16.76 -11.65 -19.27
N VAL A 76 -17.33 -12.34 -18.28
CA VAL A 76 -17.15 -12.02 -16.87
C VAL A 76 -15.91 -12.78 -16.40
N CYS A 77 -14.96 -12.07 -15.80
CA CYS A 77 -13.75 -12.65 -15.24
C CYS A 77 -13.76 -12.51 -13.72
N ALA A 78 -13.46 -13.59 -13.00
CA ALA A 78 -13.27 -13.59 -11.56
C ALA A 78 -11.80 -13.86 -11.21
N GLY A 79 -11.30 -13.17 -10.19
CA GLY A 79 -9.98 -13.39 -9.59
C GLY A 79 -10.11 -13.89 -8.16
N ALA A 80 -9.18 -14.75 -7.74
CA ALA A 80 -9.06 -15.25 -6.38
C ALA A 80 -7.61 -15.14 -5.92
N VAL A 81 -7.39 -14.56 -4.75
CA VAL A 81 -6.05 -14.33 -4.18
C VAL A 81 -6.06 -14.72 -2.71
N ILE A 82 -5.02 -15.42 -2.27
CA ILE A 82 -4.74 -15.66 -0.85
C ILE A 82 -3.42 -14.93 -0.58
N LEU A 83 -3.46 -13.89 0.25
CA LEU A 83 -2.25 -13.16 0.62
C LEU A 83 -1.60 -13.80 1.86
N PRO A 84 -0.27 -13.69 2.01
CA PRO A 84 0.41 -14.03 3.27
C PRO A 84 -0.16 -13.22 4.44
N ARG A 85 -0.14 -13.78 5.65
CA ARG A 85 -0.69 -13.09 6.85
C ARG A 85 0.01 -11.77 7.17
N ASP A 86 1.32 -11.70 6.91
CA ASP A 86 2.17 -10.55 7.24
C ASP A 86 2.51 -9.72 5.99
N HIS A 87 1.61 -9.67 5.00
CA HIS A 87 1.84 -8.87 3.80
C HIS A 87 1.74 -7.37 4.11
N ASP A 88 2.70 -6.58 3.64
CA ASP A 88 2.70 -5.11 3.79
C ASP A 88 2.57 -4.39 2.44
N ILE A 89 1.64 -4.87 1.61
CA ILE A 89 1.35 -4.30 0.30
C ILE A 89 0.64 -2.96 0.48
N LEU A 90 1.41 -1.87 0.51
CA LEU A 90 0.90 -0.52 0.58
C LEU A 90 0.17 -0.11 -0.71
N TYR A 91 -0.74 0.85 -0.58
CA TYR A 91 -1.51 1.44 -1.70
C TYR A 91 -2.51 0.48 -2.36
N LEU A 92 -2.69 -0.74 -1.85
CA LEU A 92 -3.74 -1.63 -2.30
C LEU A 92 -5.11 -0.96 -2.06
N ASN A 93 -5.88 -0.75 -3.11
CA ASN A 93 -7.14 -0.01 -3.04
C ASN A 93 -8.05 -0.44 -4.19
N ASP A 94 -9.28 0.07 -4.23
CA ASP A 94 -10.18 -0.11 -5.37
C ASP A 94 -9.46 0.27 -6.67
N SER A 95 -9.37 -0.69 -7.59
CA SER A 95 -8.62 -0.58 -8.82
C SER A 95 -9.05 0.60 -9.69
N LYS A 96 -10.31 1.07 -9.55
CA LYS A 96 -10.83 2.24 -10.27
C LYS A 96 -10.26 3.56 -9.76
N LYS A 97 -9.74 3.60 -8.53
CA LYS A 97 -9.06 4.76 -7.94
C LYS A 97 -7.56 4.80 -8.24
N LEU A 98 -7.02 3.73 -8.82
CA LEU A 98 -5.60 3.59 -9.12
C LEU A 98 -5.31 3.95 -10.59
N THR A 99 -4.17 4.60 -10.81
CA THR A 99 -3.67 4.81 -12.16
C THR A 99 -3.32 3.46 -12.80
N GLU A 100 -3.32 3.39 -14.14
CA GLU A 100 -2.98 2.16 -14.86
C GLU A 100 -1.58 1.63 -14.47
N THR A 101 -0.60 2.53 -14.37
CA THR A 101 0.77 2.19 -13.95
C THR A 101 0.77 1.57 -12.56
N LYS A 102 0.10 2.20 -11.58
CA LYS A 102 0.06 1.69 -10.21
C LYS A 102 -0.66 0.34 -10.12
N ARG A 103 -1.72 0.13 -10.91
CA ARG A 103 -2.40 -1.17 -11.01
C ARG A 103 -1.47 -2.26 -11.52
N LYS A 104 -0.71 -1.99 -12.58
CA LYS A 104 0.24 -2.97 -13.14
C LYS A 104 1.37 -3.29 -12.15
N GLU A 105 1.89 -2.29 -11.44
CA GLU A 105 2.86 -2.51 -10.37
C GLU A 105 2.30 -3.41 -9.27
N LEU A 106 1.10 -3.11 -8.78
CA LEU A 106 0.47 -3.89 -7.71
C LEU A 106 0.12 -5.32 -8.15
N ASP A 107 -0.36 -5.53 -9.38
CA ASP A 107 -0.59 -6.89 -9.92
C ASP A 107 0.70 -7.71 -9.92
N GLN A 108 1.83 -7.11 -10.31
CA GLN A 108 3.13 -7.79 -10.26
C GLN A 108 3.56 -8.14 -8.83
N VAL A 109 3.33 -7.24 -7.87
CA VAL A 109 3.65 -7.50 -6.46
C VAL A 109 2.77 -8.63 -5.93
N ILE A 110 1.46 -8.54 -6.10
CA ILE A 110 0.49 -9.54 -5.61
C ILE A 110 0.77 -10.94 -6.17
N ARG A 111 1.24 -11.05 -7.42
CA ARG A 111 1.56 -12.35 -8.05
C ARG A 111 2.90 -12.95 -7.59
N ARG A 112 3.76 -12.17 -6.96
CA ARG A 112 5.09 -12.61 -6.49
C ARG A 112 5.09 -13.04 -5.03
N GLU A 113 4.24 -12.42 -4.23
CA GLU A 113 3.94 -12.85 -2.85
C GLU A 113 3.26 -14.23 -2.84
#